data_AF-C1ESJ0-F1
#
_entry.id   AF-C1ESJ0-F1
#
_cell.length_a   1.000
_cell.length_b   1.000
_cell.length_c   1.000
_cell.angle_alpha   90.00
_cell.angle_beta   90.00
_cell.angle_gamma   90.00
#
_symmetry.space_group_name_H-M   'P 1'
#
loop_
_entity.id
_entity.type
_entity.pdbx_description
1 polymer ?
#
loop_
_entity_poly.entity_id
_entity_poly.type
_entity_poly.pdbx_seq_one_letter_code
_entity_poly.pdbx_strand_id
1 'polypeptide(L)'
;MDNKIVYVVSDSVGETADLVVRAAMGQFPFAPDIRRVPYVEDTGTLKEVISIAKSNQALICFTLVKPDMRQYLVTEAAKEGVEAYDIIGPLIDQIEEITGRVPRYEPGVVRRLDEEYFKKIEAIEFAVKYDDGRDARGILKADIVLIGISRTSKTPLSQYLAHNKRLKVANVPLVPEVDPPEELYQVAKEKCFGLKITPEKLNHIRKERLKSLGLSDGATYANINRIKEEIDHFENVVSKINCQVIDVSNKAIEETANIIVNAVQNQKMF
;
A
#
# COMPACT_ATOMS: atom_id res chain seq x y z
N MET A 1 -11.26 39.52 19.72
CA MET A 1 -10.36 39.65 18.55
C MET A 1 -10.19 38.26 17.93
N ASP A 2 -11.28 37.63 17.50
CA ASP A 2 -11.39 36.18 17.76
C ASP A 2 -10.86 35.24 16.69
N ASN A 3 -10.59 35.72 15.47
CA ASN A 3 -9.97 34.90 14.43
C ASN A 3 -8.68 35.55 13.94
N LYS A 4 -7.54 35.08 14.47
CA LYS A 4 -6.24 35.32 13.85
C LYS A 4 -6.06 34.32 12.70
N ILE A 5 -5.72 34.85 11.54
CA ILE A 5 -5.42 34.03 10.36
C ILE A 5 -3.99 33.53 10.47
N VAL A 6 -3.78 32.24 10.19
CA VAL A 6 -2.46 31.64 10.04
C VAL A 6 -2.35 31.05 8.64
N TYR A 7 -1.40 31.55 7.85
CA TYR A 7 -1.07 30.95 6.56
C TYR A 7 -0.07 29.81 6.77
N VAL A 8 -0.43 28.62 6.30
CA VAL A 8 0.42 27.43 6.36
C VAL A 8 1.04 27.19 5.00
N VAL A 9 2.34 27.48 4.88
CA VAL A 9 3.08 27.43 3.60
C VAL A 9 3.95 26.17 3.53
N SER A 10 3.92 25.47 2.40
CA SER A 10 4.73 24.26 2.21
C SER A 10 5.10 24.07 0.74
N ASP A 11 6.28 23.51 0.51
CA ASP A 11 6.74 23.01 -0.80
C ASP A 11 6.16 21.63 -1.13
N SER A 12 5.22 21.16 -0.29
CA SER A 12 4.40 19.97 -0.49
C SER A 12 2.96 20.28 -0.06
N VAL A 13 2.21 19.32 0.47
CA VAL A 13 0.76 19.49 0.74
C VAL A 13 0.46 20.29 2.01
N GLY A 14 1.47 20.53 2.86
CA GLY A 14 1.33 21.36 4.07
C GLY A 14 0.62 20.68 5.24
N GLU A 15 0.47 19.35 5.23
CA GLU A 15 -0.15 18.61 6.35
C GLU A 15 0.68 18.68 7.64
N THR A 16 2.00 18.52 7.55
CA THR A 16 2.88 18.59 8.70
C THR A 16 2.77 19.94 9.40
N ALA A 17 2.89 21.02 8.62
CA ALA A 17 2.75 22.37 9.15
C ALA A 17 1.37 22.60 9.76
N ASP A 18 0.30 22.20 9.08
CA ASP A 18 -1.08 22.39 9.56
C ASP A 18 -1.35 21.62 10.86
N LEU A 19 -0.86 20.38 10.99
CA LEU A 19 -0.97 19.60 12.22
C LEU A 19 -0.22 20.28 13.38
N VAL A 20 1.01 20.75 13.14
CA VAL A 20 1.79 21.47 14.16
C VAL A 20 1.11 22.77 14.57
N VAL A 21 0.62 23.55 13.61
CA VAL A 21 -0.11 24.80 13.90
C VAL A 21 -1.39 24.51 14.69
N ARG A 22 -2.19 23.50 14.30
CA ARG A 22 -3.40 23.13 15.06
C ARG A 22 -3.08 22.68 16.48
N ALA A 23 -2.03 21.90 16.65
CA ALA A 23 -1.58 21.45 17.98
C ALA A 23 -1.20 22.64 18.88
N ALA A 24 -0.46 23.61 18.33
CA ALA A 24 -0.09 24.83 19.03
C ALA A 24 -1.32 25.73 19.32
N MET A 25 -2.20 25.93 18.33
CA MET A 25 -3.40 26.76 18.49
C MET A 25 -4.42 26.15 19.46
N GLY A 26 -4.45 24.82 19.59
CA GLY A 26 -5.28 24.13 20.58
C GLY A 26 -4.97 24.49 22.04
N GLN A 27 -3.86 25.19 22.30
CA GLN A 27 -3.53 25.73 23.63
C GLN A 27 -4.22 27.07 23.94
N PHE A 28 -4.98 27.63 22.99
CA PHE A 28 -5.64 28.92 23.13
C PHE A 28 -7.17 28.78 23.05
N PRO A 29 -7.95 29.64 23.74
CA PRO A 29 -9.40 29.53 23.84
C PRO A 29 -10.14 30.16 22.63
N PHE A 30 -9.61 30.02 21.42
CA PHE A 30 -10.25 30.54 20.21
C PHE A 30 -10.05 29.61 19.00
N ALA A 31 -10.93 29.74 18.02
CA ALA A 31 -10.91 28.89 16.83
C ALA A 31 -9.81 29.33 15.85
N PRO A 32 -9.03 28.39 15.29
CA PRO A 32 -8.00 28.72 14.32
C PRO A 32 -8.58 28.96 12.91
N ASP A 33 -8.31 30.13 12.28
CA ASP A 33 -8.50 30.32 10.82
C ASP A 33 -7.17 29.99 10.11
N ILE A 34 -6.99 28.72 9.79
CA ILE A 34 -5.79 28.22 9.11
C ILE A 34 -6.05 28.16 7.61
N ARG A 35 -5.19 28.83 6.82
CA ARG A 35 -5.24 28.86 5.36
C ARG A 35 -4.00 28.20 4.78
N ARG A 36 -4.15 27.03 4.16
CA ARG A 36 -3.03 26.32 3.54
C ARG A 36 -2.66 26.92 2.20
N VAL A 37 -1.36 27.01 1.95
CA VAL A 37 -0.73 27.36 0.67
C VAL A 37 0.25 26.21 0.33
N PRO A 38 -0.25 25.14 -0.30
CA PRO A 38 0.57 23.99 -0.66
C PRO A 38 1.36 24.25 -1.96
N TYR A 39 2.35 23.39 -2.22
CA TYR A 39 3.12 23.32 -3.46
C TYR A 39 3.84 24.63 -3.83
N VAL A 40 4.38 25.33 -2.84
CA VAL A 40 5.15 26.56 -3.06
C VAL A 40 6.57 26.21 -3.47
N GLU A 41 6.88 26.42 -4.75
CA GLU A 41 8.17 26.07 -5.36
C GLU A 41 8.98 27.28 -5.83
N ASP A 42 8.41 28.48 -5.76
CA ASP A 42 9.02 29.69 -6.29
C ASP A 42 8.83 30.92 -5.38
N THR A 43 9.75 31.88 -5.52
CA THR A 43 9.75 33.11 -4.70
C THR A 43 8.62 34.08 -5.03
N GLY A 44 8.02 33.99 -6.22
CA GLY A 44 6.87 34.82 -6.62
C GLY A 44 5.65 34.48 -5.78
N THR A 45 5.35 33.19 -5.64
CA THR A 45 4.30 32.70 -4.74
C THR A 45 4.57 33.12 -3.29
N LEU A 46 5.82 33.07 -2.81
CA LEU A 46 6.16 33.55 -1.46
C LEU A 46 5.86 35.05 -1.27
N LYS A 47 6.18 35.89 -2.26
CA LYS A 47 5.84 37.32 -2.23
C LYS A 47 4.34 37.57 -2.13
N GLU A 48 3.54 36.82 -2.90
CA GLU A 48 2.08 36.92 -2.86
C GLU A 48 1.54 36.55 -1.48
N VAL A 49 2.03 35.45 -0.90
CA VAL A 49 1.64 35.04 0.45
C VAL A 49 2.01 36.09 1.50
N ILE A 50 3.21 36.67 1.42
CA ILE A 50 3.63 37.75 2.34
C ILE A 50 2.72 38.97 2.22
N SER A 51 2.40 39.41 0.99
CA SER A 51 1.51 40.54 0.74
C SER A 51 0.10 40.32 1.31
N ILE A 52 -0.44 39.11 1.11
CA ILE A 52 -1.74 38.72 1.66
C ILE A 52 -1.69 38.64 3.19
N ALA A 53 -0.64 38.03 3.76
CA ALA A 53 -0.47 37.92 5.20
C ALA A 53 -0.37 39.29 5.87
N LYS A 54 0.38 40.22 5.28
CA LYS A 54 0.49 41.62 5.72
C LYS A 54 -0.88 42.29 5.79
N SER A 55 -1.66 42.19 4.72
CA SER A 55 -2.98 42.79 4.62
C SER A 55 -3.96 42.24 5.67
N ASN A 56 -3.76 41.00 6.11
CA ASN A 56 -4.59 40.32 7.10
C ASN A 56 -4.01 40.33 8.52
N GLN A 57 -2.85 40.96 8.75
CA GLN A 57 -2.11 40.89 10.02
C GLN A 57 -1.97 39.45 10.52
N ALA A 58 -1.64 38.55 9.60
CA ALA A 58 -1.61 37.11 9.78
C ALA A 58 -0.19 36.61 10.06
N LEU A 59 -0.10 35.48 10.76
CA LEU A 59 1.15 34.73 10.93
C LEU A 59 1.37 33.82 9.73
N ILE A 60 2.60 33.72 9.24
CA ILE A 60 3.01 32.66 8.31
C ILE A 60 3.72 31.57 9.10
N CYS A 61 3.23 30.34 9.02
CA CYS A 61 3.92 29.15 9.53
C CYS A 61 4.30 28.29 8.33
N PHE A 62 5.54 27.82 8.25
CA PHE A 62 5.99 27.14 7.03
C PHE A 62 6.87 25.91 7.27
N THR A 63 6.87 25.05 6.25
CA THR A 63 7.68 23.82 6.16
C THR A 63 8.32 23.76 4.78
N LEU A 64 9.23 24.70 4.51
CA LEU A 64 10.04 24.70 3.30
C LEU A 64 11.36 24.01 3.63
N VAL A 65 11.76 23.00 2.85
CA VAL A 65 13.01 22.28 3.13
C VAL A 65 14.20 22.91 2.41
N LYS A 66 13.99 23.61 1.29
CA LYS A 66 15.07 24.23 0.52
C LYS A 66 15.63 25.48 1.23
N PRO A 67 16.94 25.56 1.53
CA PRO A 67 17.51 26.67 2.31
C PRO A 67 17.30 28.06 1.72
N ASP A 68 17.41 28.18 0.39
CA ASP A 68 17.17 29.42 -0.36
C ASP A 68 15.73 29.92 -0.20
N MET A 69 14.75 29.03 -0.30
CA MET A 69 13.33 29.34 -0.10
C MET A 69 13.02 29.73 1.34
N ARG A 70 13.58 29.02 2.33
CA ARG A 70 13.47 29.37 3.76
C ARG A 70 14.00 30.78 4.02
N GLN A 71 15.24 31.02 3.59
CA GLN A 71 15.94 32.29 3.80
C GLN A 71 15.20 33.44 3.12
N TYR A 72 14.70 33.22 1.90
CA TYR A 72 13.92 34.21 1.17
C TYR A 72 12.66 34.61 1.94
N LEU A 73 11.85 33.63 2.35
CA LEU A 73 10.61 33.88 3.09
C LEU A 73 10.89 34.65 4.40
N VAL A 74 11.86 34.21 5.19
CA VAL A 74 12.22 34.87 6.46
C VAL A 74 12.66 36.31 6.23
N THR A 75 13.52 36.53 5.23
CA THR A 75 14.07 37.86 4.94
C THR A 75 13.00 38.82 4.43
N GLU A 76 12.18 38.39 3.47
CA GLU A 76 11.15 39.23 2.87
C GLU A 76 9.97 39.46 3.83
N ALA A 77 9.58 38.46 4.62
CA ALA A 77 8.55 38.64 5.65
C ALA A 77 8.99 39.66 6.69
N ALA A 78 10.23 39.58 7.18
CA ALA A 78 10.78 40.55 8.12
C ALA A 78 10.83 41.98 7.55
N LYS A 79 11.23 42.14 6.28
CA LYS A 79 11.21 43.46 5.59
C LYS A 79 9.81 44.06 5.51
N GLU A 80 8.80 43.24 5.29
CA GLU A 80 7.41 43.66 5.16
C GLU A 80 6.67 43.79 6.50
N GLY A 81 7.33 43.46 7.62
CA GLY A 81 6.74 43.48 8.96
C GLY A 81 5.74 42.35 9.19
N VAL A 82 5.93 41.21 8.53
CA VAL A 82 5.11 39.99 8.65
C VAL A 82 5.87 38.96 9.48
N GLU A 83 5.21 38.43 10.50
CA GLU A 83 5.75 37.33 11.30
C GLU A 83 5.75 36.03 10.49
N ALA A 84 6.91 35.37 10.42
CA ALA A 84 7.08 34.09 9.74
C ALA A 84 7.84 33.11 10.65
N TYR A 85 7.26 31.93 10.87
CA TYR A 85 7.80 30.89 11.73
C TYR A 85 8.16 29.62 10.95
N ASP A 86 9.44 29.28 10.95
CA ASP A 86 9.95 28.05 10.37
C ASP A 86 9.74 26.87 11.33
N ILE A 87 8.87 25.94 10.94
CA ILE A 87 8.51 24.80 11.79
C ILE A 87 9.58 23.71 11.77
N ILE A 88 10.21 23.46 10.62
CA ILE A 88 11.03 22.26 10.40
C ILE A 88 12.49 22.58 10.16
N GLY A 89 12.82 23.78 9.67
CA GLY A 89 14.18 24.14 9.33
C GLY A 89 15.17 24.01 10.49
N PRO A 90 14.88 24.56 11.68
CA PRO A 90 15.76 24.42 12.84
C PRO A 90 16.02 22.96 13.23
N LEU A 91 15.02 22.08 13.10
CA LEU A 91 15.18 20.66 13.38
C LEU A 91 16.05 19.97 12.33
N ILE A 92 15.90 20.31 11.05
CA ILE A 92 16.77 19.80 9.97
C ILE A 92 18.22 20.20 10.23
N ASP A 93 18.45 21.47 10.55
CA ASP A 93 19.79 22.02 10.80
C ASP A 93 20.44 21.33 12.02
N GLN A 94 19.68 21.09 13.09
CA GLN A 94 20.18 20.36 14.27
C GLN A 94 20.52 18.89 13.97
N ILE A 95 19.75 18.23 13.10
CA ILE A 95 20.03 16.84 12.68
C ILE A 95 21.28 16.79 11.79
N GLU A 96 21.45 17.76 10.87
CA GLU A 96 22.65 17.88 10.05
C GLU A 96 23.91 18.01 10.93
N GLU A 97 23.86 18.87 11.95
CA GLU A 97 24.96 19.07 12.90
C GLU A 97 25.34 17.77 13.63
N ILE A 98 24.36 17.07 14.21
CA ILE A 98 24.61 15.86 15.02
C ILE A 98 25.06 14.68 14.16
N THR A 99 24.51 14.55 12.94
CA THR A 99 24.82 13.42 12.07
C THR A 99 26.03 13.66 11.18
N GLY A 100 26.44 14.92 10.99
CA GLY A 100 27.44 15.33 10.01
C GLY A 100 27.01 15.04 8.57
N ARG A 101 25.71 14.90 8.29
CA ARG A 101 25.17 14.55 6.98
C ARG A 101 24.34 15.68 6.41
N VAL A 102 24.62 16.02 5.16
CA VAL A 102 23.89 17.04 4.41
C VAL A 102 22.46 16.56 4.12
N PRO A 103 21.42 17.36 4.43
CA PRO A 103 20.05 17.05 4.09
C PRO A 103 19.84 17.00 2.56
N ARG A 104 18.86 16.22 2.12
CA ARG A 104 18.54 16.13 0.67
C ARG A 104 17.83 17.37 0.14
N TYR A 105 17.20 18.15 1.02
CA TYR A 105 16.34 19.29 0.66
C TYR A 105 15.29 18.97 -0.42
N GLU A 106 14.81 17.72 -0.42
CA GLU A 106 13.78 17.23 -1.34
C GLU A 106 12.40 17.32 -0.65
N PRO A 107 11.46 18.15 -1.17
CA PRO A 107 10.08 18.15 -0.69
C PRO A 107 9.40 16.78 -0.91
N GLY A 108 8.40 16.48 -0.09
CA GLY A 108 7.54 15.29 -0.28
C GLY A 108 8.21 13.93 -0.04
N VAL A 109 9.43 13.87 0.50
CA VAL A 109 10.12 12.60 0.81
C VAL A 109 9.32 11.75 1.81
N VAL A 110 8.82 12.35 2.88
CA VAL A 110 8.00 11.65 3.89
C VAL A 110 6.78 11.02 3.24
N ARG A 111 6.09 11.75 2.36
CA ARG A 111 4.93 11.22 1.64
C ARG A 111 5.26 10.04 0.73
N ARG A 112 6.38 10.07 0.00
CA ARG A 112 6.79 8.92 -0.82
C ARG A 112 7.02 7.68 0.04
N LEU A 113 7.63 7.84 1.22
CA LEU A 113 7.81 6.76 2.18
C LEU A 113 6.46 6.27 2.74
N ASP A 114 5.58 7.20 3.09
CA ASP A 114 4.25 6.91 3.62
C ASP A 114 3.36 6.22 2.59
N GLU A 115 3.30 6.68 1.34
CA GLU A 115 2.49 6.09 0.29
C GLU A 115 2.93 4.65 0.00
N GLU A 116 4.24 4.38 -0.08
CA GLU A 116 4.73 3.00 -0.24
C GLU A 116 4.42 2.14 0.98
N TYR A 117 4.56 2.72 2.19
CA TYR A 117 4.24 2.03 3.44
C TYR A 117 2.75 1.71 3.54
N PHE A 118 1.87 2.68 3.32
CA PHE A 118 0.42 2.51 3.35
C PHE A 118 -0.05 1.58 2.25
N LYS A 119 0.51 1.65 1.03
CA LYS A 119 0.19 0.69 -0.03
C LYS A 119 0.59 -0.73 0.34
N LYS A 120 1.74 -0.91 1.01
CA LYS A 120 2.17 -2.20 1.55
C LYS A 120 1.19 -2.71 2.61
N ILE A 121 0.82 -1.87 3.58
CA ILE A 121 -0.13 -2.22 4.63
C ILE A 121 -1.49 -2.58 4.02
N GLU A 122 -2.00 -1.77 3.10
CA GLU A 122 -3.28 -2.00 2.43
C GLU A 122 -3.27 -3.34 1.66
N ALA A 123 -2.19 -3.68 0.97
CA ALA A 123 -2.06 -4.96 0.28
C ALA A 123 -2.07 -6.15 1.24
N ILE A 124 -1.38 -6.04 2.38
CA ILE A 124 -1.32 -7.09 3.41
C ILE A 124 -2.69 -7.27 4.05
N GLU A 125 -3.34 -6.19 4.46
CA GLU A 125 -4.68 -6.20 5.03
C GLU A 125 -5.69 -6.79 4.05
N PHE A 126 -5.59 -6.45 2.76
CA PHE A 126 -6.40 -7.03 1.71
C PHE A 126 -6.20 -8.54 1.62
N ALA A 127 -4.95 -9.02 1.57
CA ALA A 127 -4.64 -10.44 1.48
C ALA A 127 -5.11 -11.23 2.72
N VAL A 128 -5.10 -10.62 3.92
CA VAL A 128 -5.66 -11.22 5.14
C VAL A 128 -7.18 -11.26 5.09
N LYS A 129 -7.83 -10.17 4.65
CA LYS A 129 -9.28 -10.04 4.61
C LYS A 129 -9.94 -10.98 3.60
N TYR A 130 -9.30 -11.17 2.45
CA TYR A 130 -9.81 -11.93 1.31
C TYR A 130 -9.09 -13.28 1.11
N ASP A 131 -8.49 -13.80 2.18
CA ASP A 131 -7.96 -15.17 2.24
C ASP A 131 -9.10 -16.19 2.27
N ASP A 132 -8.90 -17.31 1.60
CA ASP A 132 -9.76 -18.50 1.61
C ASP A 132 -11.22 -18.23 1.22
N GLY A 133 -11.46 -17.29 0.29
CA GLY A 133 -12.80 -17.01 -0.25
C GLY A 133 -13.79 -16.39 0.75
N ARG A 134 -13.34 -15.86 1.89
CA ARG A 134 -14.20 -15.32 2.97
C ARG A 134 -15.17 -14.23 2.52
N ASP A 135 -14.80 -13.44 1.51
CA ASP A 135 -15.64 -12.36 0.97
C ASP A 135 -15.38 -12.22 -0.54
N ALA A 136 -16.33 -12.70 -1.35
CA ALA A 136 -16.21 -12.73 -2.81
C ALA A 136 -16.06 -11.33 -3.44
N ARG A 137 -16.48 -10.26 -2.74
CA ARG A 137 -16.31 -8.87 -3.20
C ARG A 137 -14.84 -8.48 -3.37
N GLY A 138 -13.92 -9.18 -2.71
CA GLY A 138 -12.48 -9.00 -2.88
C GLY A 138 -11.99 -9.39 -4.28
N ILE A 139 -12.63 -10.36 -4.93
CA ILE A 139 -12.20 -10.89 -6.24
C ILE A 139 -12.16 -9.78 -7.29
N LEU A 140 -13.22 -8.97 -7.36
CA LEU A 140 -13.32 -7.87 -8.33
C LEU A 140 -12.37 -6.70 -8.03
N LYS A 141 -11.91 -6.57 -6.78
CA LYS A 141 -11.04 -5.48 -6.31
C LYS A 141 -9.57 -5.86 -6.27
N ALA A 142 -9.24 -7.13 -6.53
CA ALA A 142 -7.89 -7.63 -6.43
C ALA A 142 -7.04 -7.22 -7.65
N ASP A 143 -5.75 -7.03 -7.41
CA ASP A 143 -4.75 -6.97 -8.47
C ASP A 143 -4.52 -8.36 -9.06
N ILE A 144 -4.53 -9.39 -8.19
CA ILE A 144 -4.31 -10.80 -8.53
C ILE A 144 -5.35 -11.66 -7.80
N VAL A 145 -5.89 -12.66 -8.51
CA VAL A 145 -6.75 -13.70 -7.94
C VAL A 145 -6.04 -15.05 -8.05
N LEU A 146 -5.81 -15.72 -6.92
CA LEU A 146 -5.22 -17.06 -6.87
C LEU A 146 -6.31 -18.11 -6.65
N ILE A 147 -6.41 -19.10 -7.53
CA ILE A 147 -7.33 -20.21 -7.39
C ILE A 147 -6.60 -21.54 -7.32
N GLY A 148 -7.14 -22.49 -6.57
CA GLY A 148 -6.53 -23.81 -6.48
C GLY A 148 -7.02 -24.65 -5.31
N ILE A 149 -6.64 -25.91 -5.35
CA ILE A 149 -7.00 -26.91 -4.36
C ILE A 149 -6.36 -26.58 -3.00
N SER A 150 -6.92 -27.09 -1.90
CA SER A 150 -6.26 -27.01 -0.59
C SER A 150 -4.85 -27.61 -0.66
N ARG A 151 -3.86 -26.89 -0.10
CA ARG A 151 -2.42 -27.23 -0.11
C ARG A 151 -1.62 -26.92 -1.38
N THR A 152 -2.11 -26.04 -2.26
CA THR A 152 -1.34 -25.48 -3.38
C THR A 152 -0.64 -24.14 -3.05
N SER A 153 -0.36 -23.87 -1.77
CA SER A 153 0.36 -22.68 -1.30
C SER A 153 -0.30 -21.31 -1.53
N LYS A 154 -1.62 -21.26 -1.75
CA LYS A 154 -2.38 -20.00 -1.95
C LYS A 154 -2.12 -18.93 -0.86
N THR A 155 -2.31 -19.28 0.42
CA THR A 155 -2.18 -18.33 1.53
C THR A 155 -0.74 -17.83 1.74
N PRO A 156 0.30 -18.68 1.78
CA PRO A 156 1.68 -18.18 1.82
C PRO A 156 2.04 -17.33 0.61
N LEU A 157 1.58 -17.70 -0.59
CA LEU A 157 1.85 -16.96 -1.83
C LEU A 157 1.12 -15.61 -1.86
N SER A 158 -0.14 -15.53 -1.42
CA SER A 158 -0.88 -14.26 -1.34
C SER A 158 -0.19 -13.29 -0.39
N GLN A 159 0.23 -13.77 0.77
CA GLN A 159 0.98 -12.96 1.75
C GLN A 159 2.33 -12.50 1.20
N TYR A 160 3.07 -13.38 0.50
CA TYR A 160 4.33 -13.01 -0.14
C TYR A 160 4.15 -11.92 -1.21
N LEU A 161 3.16 -12.08 -2.10
CA LEU A 161 2.85 -11.09 -3.14
C LEU A 161 2.40 -9.74 -2.54
N ALA A 162 1.56 -9.78 -1.50
CA ALA A 162 1.14 -8.57 -0.79
C ALA A 162 2.32 -7.86 -0.13
N HIS A 163 3.11 -8.57 0.68
CA HIS A 163 4.21 -7.97 1.44
C HIS A 163 5.37 -7.51 0.55
N ASN A 164 5.79 -8.30 -0.43
CA ASN A 164 7.00 -8.03 -1.22
C ASN A 164 6.72 -7.24 -2.50
N LYS A 165 5.51 -7.36 -3.06
CA LYS A 165 5.15 -6.75 -4.35
C LYS A 165 4.05 -5.69 -4.21
N ARG A 166 3.47 -5.50 -3.01
CA ARG A 166 2.40 -4.52 -2.72
C ARG A 166 1.18 -4.72 -3.61
N LEU A 167 0.84 -5.99 -3.87
CA LEU A 167 -0.29 -6.40 -4.70
C LEU A 167 -1.45 -6.87 -3.83
N LYS A 168 -2.65 -6.39 -4.09
CA LYS A 168 -3.89 -6.86 -3.46
C LYS A 168 -4.23 -8.23 -4.02
N VAL A 169 -4.05 -9.27 -3.22
CA VAL A 169 -4.30 -10.65 -3.64
C VAL A 169 -5.53 -11.21 -2.96
N ALA A 170 -6.53 -11.61 -3.74
CA ALA A 170 -7.61 -12.46 -3.25
C ALA A 170 -7.26 -13.92 -3.58
N ASN A 171 -7.61 -14.86 -2.70
CA ASN A 171 -7.51 -16.27 -3.05
C ASN A 171 -8.83 -17.01 -2.81
N VAL A 172 -9.11 -17.96 -3.70
CA VAL A 172 -10.36 -18.71 -3.72
C VAL A 172 -10.02 -20.21 -3.69
N PRO A 173 -10.45 -20.94 -2.65
CA PRO A 173 -10.32 -22.38 -2.62
C PRO A 173 -11.28 -23.02 -3.63
N LEU A 174 -10.81 -24.06 -4.31
CA LEU A 174 -11.64 -24.86 -5.19
C LEU A 174 -11.86 -26.23 -4.56
N VAL A 175 -13.12 -26.61 -4.40
CA VAL A 175 -13.58 -27.90 -3.87
C VAL A 175 -14.78 -28.39 -4.68
N PRO A 176 -14.89 -29.68 -5.01
CA PRO A 176 -15.98 -30.20 -5.83
C PRO A 176 -17.40 -29.95 -5.29
N GLU A 177 -17.56 -29.82 -3.96
CA GLU A 177 -18.86 -29.65 -3.30
C GLU A 177 -19.44 -28.24 -3.40
N VAL A 178 -18.63 -27.25 -3.78
CA VAL A 178 -19.02 -25.84 -3.73
C VAL A 178 -18.66 -25.17 -5.04
N ASP A 179 -19.67 -24.64 -5.73
CA ASP A 179 -19.43 -23.84 -6.93
C ASP A 179 -18.58 -22.59 -6.61
N PRO A 180 -17.62 -22.24 -7.47
CA PRO A 180 -16.86 -21.01 -7.29
C PRO A 180 -17.78 -19.78 -7.33
N PRO A 181 -17.46 -18.72 -6.57
CA PRO A 181 -18.23 -17.48 -6.57
C PRO A 181 -18.31 -16.87 -7.98
N GLU A 182 -19.46 -16.29 -8.34
CA GLU A 182 -19.71 -15.77 -9.69
C GLU A 182 -18.71 -14.68 -10.10
N GLU A 183 -18.23 -13.88 -9.14
CA GLU A 183 -17.22 -12.85 -9.34
C GLU A 183 -15.92 -13.40 -9.94
N LEU A 184 -15.63 -14.68 -9.70
CA LEU A 184 -14.44 -15.33 -10.28
C LEU A 184 -14.51 -15.41 -11.80
N TYR A 185 -15.70 -15.47 -12.39
CA TYR A 185 -15.91 -15.49 -13.84
C TYR A 185 -16.01 -14.09 -14.45
N GLN A 186 -16.05 -13.04 -13.62
CA GLN A 186 -16.13 -11.64 -14.04
C GLN A 186 -14.75 -10.96 -14.04
N VAL A 187 -13.76 -11.53 -13.36
CA VAL A 187 -12.41 -10.98 -13.34
C VAL A 187 -11.72 -11.18 -14.69
N ALA A 188 -10.91 -10.20 -15.10
CA ALA A 188 -10.03 -10.34 -16.25
C ALA A 188 -9.14 -11.59 -16.06
N LYS A 189 -9.14 -12.49 -17.05
CA LYS A 189 -8.39 -13.76 -16.99
C LYS A 189 -6.89 -13.54 -16.76
N GLU A 190 -6.38 -12.39 -17.17
CA GLU A 190 -5.02 -11.90 -17.02
C GLU A 190 -4.60 -11.70 -15.55
N LYS A 191 -5.56 -11.44 -14.67
CA LYS A 191 -5.35 -11.27 -13.22
C LYS A 191 -5.52 -12.57 -12.45
N CYS A 192 -6.09 -13.60 -13.07
CA CYS A 192 -6.39 -14.86 -12.41
C CYS A 192 -5.26 -15.88 -12.67
N PHE A 193 -4.87 -16.62 -11.63
CA PHE A 193 -3.83 -17.63 -11.72
C PHE A 193 -4.27 -18.92 -11.02
N GLY A 194 -4.31 -20.02 -11.78
CA GLY A 194 -4.59 -21.36 -11.26
C GLY A 194 -3.32 -22.04 -10.76
N LEU A 195 -3.30 -22.44 -9.49
CA LEU A 195 -2.18 -23.17 -8.89
C LEU A 195 -2.43 -24.68 -8.98
N LYS A 196 -1.79 -25.32 -9.97
CA LYS A 196 -1.89 -26.76 -10.23
C LYS A 196 -0.83 -27.53 -9.42
N ILE A 197 -1.17 -28.73 -8.99
CA ILE A 197 -0.24 -29.64 -8.31
C ILE A 197 -0.49 -31.06 -8.79
N THR A 198 0.58 -31.87 -8.84
CA THR A 198 0.48 -33.30 -9.16
C THR A 198 -0.24 -34.07 -8.04
N PRO A 199 -1.05 -35.09 -8.38
CA PRO A 199 -1.77 -35.91 -7.40
C PRO A 199 -0.86 -36.50 -6.32
N GLU A 200 0.31 -37.02 -6.73
CA GLU A 200 1.27 -37.70 -5.86
C GLU A 200 1.89 -36.72 -4.86
N LYS A 201 2.25 -35.51 -5.31
CA LYS A 201 2.79 -34.47 -4.45
C LYS A 201 1.74 -33.98 -3.45
N LEU A 202 0.51 -33.76 -3.92
CA LEU A 202 -0.59 -33.35 -3.05
C LEU A 202 -0.90 -34.43 -2.00
N ASN A 203 -0.89 -35.70 -2.40
CA ASN A 203 -1.04 -36.84 -1.48
C ASN A 203 0.00 -36.81 -0.37
N HIS A 204 1.28 -36.66 -0.75
CA HIS A 204 2.39 -36.59 0.19
C HIS A 204 2.21 -35.43 1.18
N ILE A 205 1.94 -34.20 0.70
CA ILE A 205 1.75 -33.02 1.56
C ILE A 205 0.60 -33.23 2.55
N ARG A 206 -0.51 -33.84 2.10
CA ARG A 206 -1.68 -34.09 2.95
C ARG A 206 -1.43 -35.18 3.99
N LYS A 207 -0.71 -36.25 3.64
CA LYS A 207 -0.29 -37.28 4.61
C LYS A 207 0.61 -36.72 5.69
N GLU A 208 1.62 -35.93 5.32
CA GLU A 208 2.50 -35.29 6.31
C GLU A 208 1.73 -34.33 7.23
N ARG A 209 0.72 -33.62 6.71
CA ARG A 209 -0.21 -32.83 7.56
C ARG A 209 -1.00 -33.70 8.53
N LEU A 210 -1.54 -34.83 8.08
CA LEU A 210 -2.34 -35.72 8.94
C LEU A 210 -1.47 -36.30 10.07
N LYS A 211 -0.27 -36.77 9.74
CA LYS A 211 0.72 -37.22 10.73
C LYS A 211 1.08 -36.14 11.74
N SER A 212 1.31 -34.90 11.29
CA SER A 212 1.63 -33.78 12.20
C SER A 212 0.48 -33.44 13.15
N LEU A 213 -0.76 -33.81 12.81
CA LEU A 213 -1.96 -33.62 13.64
C LEU A 213 -2.33 -34.87 14.46
N GLY A 214 -1.54 -35.95 14.40
CA GLY A 214 -1.84 -37.21 15.08
C GLY A 214 -3.03 -37.98 14.49
N LEU A 215 -3.41 -37.69 13.23
CA LEU A 215 -4.52 -38.35 12.53
C LEU A 215 -4.00 -39.44 11.59
N SER A 216 -4.77 -40.50 11.40
CA SER A 216 -4.43 -41.60 10.49
C SER A 216 -4.50 -41.18 9.01
N ASP A 217 -3.59 -41.72 8.19
CA ASP A 217 -3.50 -41.48 6.74
C ASP A 217 -4.75 -41.91 5.93
N GLY A 218 -5.65 -42.69 6.53
CA GLY A 218 -6.88 -43.19 5.90
C GLY A 218 -7.99 -42.16 5.68
N ALA A 219 -7.78 -40.90 6.08
CA ALA A 219 -8.78 -39.84 5.88
C ALA A 219 -9.02 -39.56 4.38
N THR A 220 -10.29 -39.38 4.00
CA THR A 220 -10.72 -39.01 2.63
C THR A 220 -9.90 -37.85 2.04
N TYR A 221 -9.45 -36.93 2.89
CA TYR A 221 -8.58 -35.80 2.55
C TYR A 221 -7.29 -36.19 1.81
N ALA A 222 -6.64 -37.29 2.21
CA ALA A 222 -5.41 -37.79 1.60
C ALA A 222 -5.66 -39.02 0.71
N ASN A 223 -6.90 -39.31 0.34
CA ASN A 223 -7.22 -40.39 -0.59
C ASN A 223 -6.88 -39.96 -2.03
N ILE A 224 -6.20 -40.82 -2.79
CA ILE A 224 -5.78 -40.50 -4.16
C ILE A 224 -6.95 -40.30 -5.13
N ASN A 225 -8.05 -41.05 -4.95
CA ASN A 225 -9.24 -40.90 -5.80
C ASN A 225 -9.91 -39.55 -5.55
N ARG A 226 -10.03 -39.17 -4.28
CA ARG A 226 -10.51 -37.84 -3.89
C ARG A 226 -9.64 -36.72 -4.47
N ILE A 227 -8.32 -36.87 -4.42
CA ILE A 227 -7.39 -35.89 -4.99
C ILE A 227 -7.59 -35.76 -6.51
N LYS A 228 -7.83 -36.87 -7.22
CA LYS A 228 -8.13 -36.83 -8.65
C LYS A 228 -9.42 -36.09 -8.95
N GLU A 229 -10.49 -36.35 -8.19
CA GLU A 229 -11.75 -35.60 -8.30
C GLU A 229 -11.57 -34.08 -8.09
N GLU A 230 -10.76 -33.69 -7.10
CA GLU A 230 -10.45 -32.28 -6.85
C GLU A 230 -9.63 -31.65 -8.00
N ILE A 231 -8.73 -32.42 -8.62
CA ILE A 231 -7.95 -31.98 -9.78
C ILE A 231 -8.84 -31.84 -11.02
N ASP A 232 -9.72 -32.80 -11.28
CA ASP A 232 -10.66 -32.73 -12.41
C ASP A 232 -11.60 -31.51 -12.25
N HIS A 233 -12.09 -31.27 -11.04
CA HIS A 233 -12.87 -30.06 -10.73
C HIS A 233 -12.04 -28.78 -10.96
N PHE A 234 -10.80 -28.73 -10.48
CA PHE A 234 -9.90 -27.60 -10.71
C PHE A 234 -9.69 -27.32 -12.20
N GLU A 235 -9.43 -28.35 -13.01
CA GLU A 235 -9.22 -28.21 -14.45
C GLU A 235 -10.46 -27.69 -15.16
N ASN A 236 -11.65 -28.15 -14.76
CA ASN A 236 -12.92 -27.65 -15.30
C ASN A 236 -13.13 -26.15 -14.99
N VAL A 237 -12.86 -25.71 -13.77
CA VAL A 237 -13.02 -24.30 -13.37
C VAL A 237 -12.02 -23.41 -14.12
N VAL A 238 -10.76 -23.80 -14.15
CA VAL A 238 -9.70 -23.08 -14.86
C VAL A 238 -9.99 -22.99 -16.36
N SER A 239 -10.49 -24.07 -16.98
CA SER A 239 -10.87 -24.06 -18.39
C SER A 239 -11.99 -23.06 -18.70
N LYS A 240 -12.94 -22.85 -17.78
CA LYS A 240 -14.02 -21.87 -17.94
C LYS A 240 -13.51 -20.43 -17.85
N ILE A 241 -12.55 -20.16 -16.96
CA ILE A 241 -11.97 -18.82 -16.77
C ILE A 241 -10.93 -18.51 -17.85
N ASN A 242 -10.27 -19.54 -18.39
CA ASN A 242 -9.17 -19.43 -19.33
C ASN A 242 -7.98 -18.61 -18.77
N CYS A 243 -7.69 -18.81 -17.49
CA CYS A 243 -6.61 -18.13 -16.78
C CYS A 243 -5.27 -18.87 -16.90
N GLN A 244 -4.18 -18.20 -16.54
CA GLN A 244 -2.86 -18.82 -16.57
C GLN A 244 -2.72 -19.88 -15.46
N VAL A 245 -2.23 -21.06 -15.82
CA VAL A 245 -1.98 -22.16 -14.89
C VAL A 245 -0.50 -22.28 -14.58
N ILE A 246 -0.18 -22.40 -13.29
CA ILE A 246 1.19 -22.57 -12.80
C ILE A 246 1.26 -23.86 -12.01
N ASP A 247 2.12 -24.78 -12.44
CA ASP A 247 2.43 -25.99 -11.66
C ASP A 247 3.36 -25.64 -10.49
N VAL A 248 2.85 -25.83 -9.27
CA VAL A 248 3.56 -25.54 -8.01
C VAL A 248 4.21 -26.77 -7.38
N SER A 249 4.13 -27.95 -8.01
CA SER A 249 4.52 -29.24 -7.41
C SER A 249 5.94 -29.24 -6.82
N ASN A 250 6.88 -28.54 -7.47
CA ASN A 250 8.28 -28.45 -7.05
C ASN A 250 8.81 -27.02 -7.14
N LYS A 251 7.95 -26.02 -6.94
CA LYS A 251 8.36 -24.61 -6.93
C LYS A 251 8.32 -24.04 -5.52
N ALA A 252 9.31 -23.24 -5.19
CA ALA A 252 9.27 -22.38 -4.02
C ALA A 252 8.23 -21.26 -4.21
N ILE A 253 7.79 -20.65 -3.10
CA ILE A 253 6.82 -19.55 -3.12
C ILE A 253 7.35 -18.38 -3.96
N GLU A 254 8.65 -18.09 -3.82
CA GLU A 254 9.36 -17.03 -4.54
C GLU A 254 9.38 -17.27 -6.05
N GLU A 255 9.58 -18.52 -6.49
CA GLU A 255 9.59 -18.89 -7.90
C GLU A 255 8.19 -18.71 -8.52
N THR A 256 7.15 -19.21 -7.84
CA THR A 256 5.76 -19.03 -8.27
C THR A 256 5.39 -17.54 -8.30
N ALA A 257 5.79 -16.77 -7.29
CA ALA A 257 5.55 -15.34 -7.24
C ALA A 257 6.22 -14.60 -8.39
N ASN A 258 7.45 -14.96 -8.76
CA ASN A 258 8.16 -14.33 -9.88
C ASN A 258 7.46 -14.61 -11.22
N ILE A 259 6.92 -15.82 -11.43
CA ILE A 259 6.14 -16.13 -12.65
C ILE A 259 4.91 -15.22 -12.75
N ILE A 260 4.17 -15.06 -11.64
CA ILE A 260 2.96 -14.22 -11.59
C ILE A 260 3.32 -12.75 -11.82
N VAL A 261 4.34 -12.23 -11.15
CA VAL A 261 4.77 -10.83 -11.30
C VAL A 261 5.21 -10.54 -12.73
N ASN A 262 5.98 -11.43 -13.35
CA ASN A 262 6.40 -11.26 -14.74
C ASN A 262 5.20 -11.26 -15.70
N ALA A 263 4.21 -12.13 -15.47
CA ALA A 263 2.99 -12.16 -16.27
C ALA A 263 2.22 -10.83 -16.17
N VAL A 264 2.03 -10.30 -14.95
CA VAL A 264 1.33 -9.03 -14.71
C VAL A 264 2.12 -7.83 -15.26
N GLN A 265 3.45 -7.83 -15.15
CA GLN A 265 4.29 -6.74 -15.68
C GLN A 265 4.30 -6.70 -17.21
N ASN A 266 4.38 -7.85 -17.86
CA ASN A 266 4.34 -7.94 -19.33
C ASN A 266 3.00 -7.46 -19.90
N GLN A 267 1.91 -7.57 -19.13
CA GLN A 267 0.60 -7.04 -19.52
C GLN A 267 0.52 -5.52 -19.44
N LYS A 268 1.24 -4.87 -18.51
CA LYS A 268 1.27 -3.41 -18.38
C LYS A 268 2.12 -2.70 -19.45
N MET A 269 2.90 -3.46 -20.22
CA MET A 269 3.76 -2.93 -21.28
C MET A 269 3.01 -2.72 -22.61
N PHE A 270 1.72 -3.06 -22.68
CA PHE A 270 0.82 -2.89 -23.83
C PHE A 270 -0.47 -2.19 -23.40
#